data_AF-E1Z9R2-F1
#
_entry.id   AF-E1Z9R2-F1
#
_cell.length_a   1.000
_cell.length_b   1.000
_cell.length_c   1.000
_cell.angle_alpha   90.00
_cell.angle_beta   90.00
_cell.angle_gamma   90.00
#
_symmetry.space_group_name_H-M   'P 1'
#
loop_
_entity.id
_entity.type
_entity.pdbx_description
1 polymer ?
#
loop_
_entity_poly.entity_id
_entity_poly.type
_entity_poly.pdbx_seq_one_letter_code
_entity_poly.pdbx_strand_id
1 'polypeptide(L)'
;MGLGTLLVFSLLMVALPLSTFSSAYQGRLDGLLQPLLGAELLEEHRVVVAGTLAVLGVQIVLAAFIIAAWLEPPLPAPATSRKSQAAAGPQGAEAAGGSAPAAPPLADPSTVPAAAAAESAAAVAAGAAPPGEPPASRLRQEVELLVGLDVEYTHLALPPRWRHISLPAEVCAVDAGGRVLLYERCNPLESELPAQRWRHVGGLPPPLWQHAPPLGEVRARLAALLAGRILVGHHLSKDLAALALAHPASDVRDTLRELQGRRGAGRKLRQLSAEKLGRDIQRSGRRHSPRRAGLSSVPWEDAQAAMDLYLQEVHFERRYMRYDDLVQHHLAQILRSATASADSGDADGGSLHGGQQECG
;
A
#
# COMPACT_ATOMS: atom_id res chain seq x y z
N MET A 1 22.24 11.87 15.28
CA MET A 1 23.50 11.19 14.95
C MET A 1 24.46 12.19 14.39
N GLY A 2 25.68 12.22 14.93
CA GLY A 2 26.73 13.06 14.35
C GLY A 2 27.15 12.55 12.98
N LEU A 3 27.64 13.45 12.13
CA LEU A 3 28.20 13.11 10.81
C LEU A 3 29.30 12.03 10.89
N GLY A 4 30.07 12.02 11.99
CA GLY A 4 31.10 11.01 12.24
C GLY A 4 30.53 9.60 12.42
N THR A 5 29.41 9.44 13.14
CA THR A 5 28.75 8.14 13.33
C THR A 5 28.25 7.57 12.01
N LEU A 6 27.66 8.41 11.17
CA LEU A 6 27.20 8.02 9.83
C LEU A 6 28.37 7.54 8.94
N LEU A 7 29.50 8.25 8.98
CA LEU A 7 30.70 7.85 8.23
C LEU A 7 31.25 6.49 8.71
N VAL A 8 31.26 6.23 10.02
CA VAL A 8 31.70 4.95 10.58
C VAL A 8 30.81 3.80 10.10
N PHE A 9 29.48 3.92 10.19
CA PHE A 9 28.57 2.88 9.72
C PHE A 9 28.65 2.70 8.19
N SER A 10 28.82 3.78 7.42
CA SER A 10 29.03 3.70 5.99
C SER A 10 30.30 2.95 5.61
N LEU A 11 31.40 3.14 6.37
CA LEU A 11 32.65 2.39 6.16
C LEU A 11 32.48 0.91 6.54
N LEU A 12 31.80 0.64 7.66
CA LEU A 12 31.55 -0.73 8.14
C LEU A 12 30.66 -1.54 7.18
N MET A 13 29.69 -0.90 6.53
CA MET A 13 28.83 -1.52 5.51
C MET A 13 29.61 -2.08 4.32
N VAL A 14 30.83 -1.59 4.07
CA VAL A 14 31.71 -2.06 3.02
C VAL A 14 32.80 -2.96 3.58
N ALA A 15 33.49 -2.52 4.65
CA ALA A 15 34.66 -3.21 5.17
C ALA A 15 34.32 -4.58 5.78
N LEU A 16 33.23 -4.67 6.56
CA LEU A 16 32.86 -5.91 7.25
C LEU A 16 32.51 -7.04 6.27
N PRO A 17 31.56 -6.87 5.31
CA PRO A 17 31.21 -7.96 4.40
C PRO A 17 32.36 -8.38 3.48
N LEU A 18 33.20 -7.44 3.00
CA LEU A 18 34.36 -7.79 2.19
C LEU A 18 35.41 -8.57 3.01
N SER A 19 35.66 -8.17 4.25
CA SER A 19 36.62 -8.84 5.13
C SER A 19 36.16 -10.24 5.51
N THR A 20 34.87 -10.41 5.86
CA THR A 20 34.29 -11.72 6.19
C THR A 20 34.26 -12.64 4.97
N PHE A 21 33.89 -12.12 3.79
CA PHE A 21 33.94 -12.87 2.54
C PHE A 21 35.36 -13.37 2.24
N SER A 22 36.34 -12.47 2.26
CA SER A 22 37.73 -12.78 1.94
C SER A 22 38.31 -13.80 2.93
N SER A 23 38.02 -13.64 4.23
CA SER A 23 38.51 -14.55 5.27
C SER A 23 37.87 -15.94 5.19
N ALA A 24 36.56 -16.03 4.93
CA ALA A 24 35.87 -17.30 4.71
C ALA A 24 36.36 -17.99 3.43
N TYR A 25 36.54 -17.22 2.35
CA TYR A 25 36.99 -17.74 1.06
C TYR A 25 38.44 -18.26 1.11
N GLN A 26 39.31 -17.65 1.91
CA GLN A 26 40.68 -18.12 2.15
C GLN A 26 40.77 -19.26 3.18
N GLY A 27 39.64 -19.71 3.75
CA GLY A 27 39.59 -20.79 4.73
C GLY A 27 40.07 -20.41 6.13
N ARG A 28 40.25 -19.12 6.42
CA ARG A 28 40.67 -18.65 7.75
C ARG A 28 39.60 -18.86 8.82
N LEU A 29 38.34 -19.02 8.40
CA LEU A 29 37.20 -19.26 9.29
C LEU A 29 36.80 -20.73 9.38
N ASP A 30 37.50 -21.64 8.69
CA ASP A 30 37.11 -23.05 8.61
C ASP A 30 37.09 -23.72 9.99
N GLY A 31 38.03 -23.40 10.87
CA GLY A 31 38.05 -23.93 12.24
C GLY A 31 36.83 -23.54 13.09
N LEU A 32 36.20 -22.39 12.80
CA LEU A 32 34.96 -21.97 13.47
C LEU A 32 33.71 -22.56 12.80
N LEU A 33 33.77 -22.79 11.49
CA LEU A 33 32.62 -23.21 10.69
C LEU A 33 32.48 -24.74 10.61
N GLN A 34 33.59 -25.49 10.72
CA GLN A 34 33.60 -26.95 10.63
C GLN A 34 32.64 -27.63 11.63
N PRO A 35 32.55 -27.22 12.90
CA PRO A 35 31.59 -27.81 13.84
C PRO A 35 30.11 -27.54 13.46
N LEU A 36 29.85 -26.50 12.68
CA LEU A 36 28.51 -26.04 12.33
C LEU A 36 28.02 -26.58 10.98
N LEU A 37 28.92 -26.67 9.99
CA LEU A 37 28.57 -26.94 8.59
C LEU A 37 29.17 -28.25 8.05
N GLY A 38 30.13 -28.85 8.76
CA GLY A 38 30.87 -30.01 8.31
C GLY A 38 31.99 -29.68 7.32
N ALA A 39 33.04 -30.51 7.28
CA ALA A 39 34.22 -30.28 6.45
C ALA A 39 33.94 -30.41 4.94
N GLU A 40 33.13 -31.39 4.51
CA GLU A 40 32.80 -31.61 3.10
C GLU A 40 32.06 -30.41 2.48
N LEU A 41 31.13 -29.81 3.23
CA LEU A 41 30.32 -28.69 2.76
C LEU A 41 31.12 -27.40 2.64
N LEU A 42 32.15 -27.22 3.48
CA LEU A 42 33.08 -26.08 3.40
C LEU A 42 34.03 -26.18 2.21
N GLU A 43 34.40 -27.39 1.79
CA GLU A 43 35.23 -27.60 0.60
C GLU A 43 34.43 -27.47 -0.69
N GLU A 44 33.24 -28.07 -0.76
CA GLU A 44 32.41 -28.08 -1.97
C GLU A 44 31.68 -26.74 -2.22
N HIS A 45 31.32 -26.00 -1.16
CA HIS A 45 30.50 -24.80 -1.25
C HIS A 45 31.13 -23.55 -0.62
N ARG A 46 32.46 -23.47 -0.63
CA ARG A 46 33.26 -22.38 -0.03
C ARG A 46 32.79 -20.97 -0.42
N VAL A 47 32.50 -20.75 -1.70
CA VAL A 47 32.03 -19.44 -2.22
C VAL A 47 30.66 -19.08 -1.66
N VAL A 48 29.77 -20.07 -1.56
CA VAL A 48 28.40 -19.88 -1.05
C VAL A 48 28.43 -19.58 0.45
N VAL A 49 29.26 -20.29 1.20
CA VAL A 49 29.47 -20.04 2.64
C VAL A 49 30.06 -18.65 2.87
N ALA A 50 31.10 -18.28 2.11
CA ALA A 50 31.71 -16.95 2.18
C ALA A 50 30.70 -15.83 1.84
N GLY A 51 29.90 -16.03 0.79
CA GLY A 51 28.84 -15.10 0.39
C GLY A 51 27.77 -14.94 1.47
N THR A 52 27.35 -16.04 2.10
CA THR A 52 26.36 -16.03 3.18
C THR A 52 26.86 -15.26 4.40
N LEU A 53 28.11 -15.47 4.80
CA LEU A 53 28.74 -14.73 5.91
C LEU A 53 28.89 -13.23 5.59
N ALA A 54 29.18 -12.87 4.35
CA ALA A 54 29.23 -11.49 3.91
C ALA A 54 27.86 -10.80 4.05
N VAL A 55 26.79 -11.46 3.60
CA VAL A 55 25.41 -10.95 3.74
C VAL A 55 25.05 -10.79 5.21
N LEU A 56 25.40 -11.76 6.07
CA LEU A 56 25.17 -11.66 7.51
C LEU A 56 25.92 -10.46 8.12
N GLY A 57 27.15 -10.19 7.67
CA GLY A 57 27.92 -9.00 8.06
C GLY A 57 27.17 -7.70 7.76
N VAL A 58 26.58 -7.55 6.58
CA VAL A 58 25.75 -6.38 6.24
C VAL A 58 24.56 -6.22 7.20
N GLN A 59 23.87 -7.32 7.49
CA GLN A 59 22.70 -7.29 8.38
C GLN A 59 23.07 -6.89 9.81
N ILE A 60 24.23 -7.32 10.31
CA ILE A 60 24.73 -6.93 11.63
C ILE A 60 25.02 -5.43 11.69
N VAL A 61 25.68 -4.87 10.68
CA VAL A 61 25.97 -3.42 10.63
C VAL A 61 24.68 -2.61 10.54
N LEU A 62 23.69 -3.09 9.76
CA LEU A 62 22.38 -2.44 9.66
C LEU A 62 21.64 -2.43 10.99
N ALA A 63 21.58 -3.57 11.67
CA ALA A 63 20.92 -3.69 12.97
C ALA A 63 21.61 -2.80 14.02
N ALA A 64 22.93 -2.80 14.07
CA ALA A 64 23.70 -1.95 14.99
C ALA A 64 23.46 -0.45 14.72
N PHE A 65 23.35 -0.05 13.46
CA PHE A 65 23.00 1.33 13.08
C PHE A 65 21.61 1.73 13.59
N ILE A 66 20.61 0.87 13.38
CA ILE A 66 19.23 1.12 13.83
C ILE A 66 19.17 1.24 15.36
N ILE A 67 19.85 0.33 16.07
CA ILE A 67 19.93 0.38 17.54
C ILE A 67 20.61 1.67 18.00
N ALA A 68 21.73 2.05 17.38
CA ALA A 68 22.41 3.31 17.70
C ALA A 68 21.51 4.53 17.44
N ALA A 69 20.62 4.49 16.45
CA ALA A 69 19.69 5.57 16.14
C ALA A 69 18.62 5.72 17.21
N TRP A 70 18.15 4.60 17.77
CA TRP A 70 17.15 4.59 18.83
C TRP A 70 17.70 5.00 20.19
N LEU A 71 19.00 4.81 20.43
CA LEU A 71 19.65 5.17 21.68
C LEU A 71 20.09 6.64 21.75
N GLU A 72 19.80 7.45 20.74
CA GLU A 72 20.16 8.86 20.75
C GLU A 72 19.33 9.65 21.75
N PRO A 73 19.96 10.34 22.71
CA PRO A 73 19.22 11.19 23.64
C PRO A 73 18.58 12.35 22.87
N PRO A 74 17.34 12.75 23.23
CA PRO A 74 16.71 13.92 22.66
C PRO A 74 17.58 15.16 22.91
N LEU A 75 17.69 16.02 21.90
CA LEU A 75 18.47 17.26 21.99
C LEU A 75 18.02 18.08 23.20
N PRO A 76 18.94 18.59 24.04
CA PRO A 76 18.57 19.49 25.12
C PRO A 76 17.91 20.75 24.54
N ALA A 77 16.79 21.15 25.12
CA ALA A 77 16.07 22.35 24.73
C ALA A 77 17.02 23.58 24.75
N PRO A 78 16.89 24.51 23.80
CA PRO A 78 17.76 25.67 23.73
C PRO A 78 17.67 26.49 25.02
N ALA A 79 18.82 26.73 25.65
CA ALA A 79 18.93 27.58 26.83
C ALA A 79 18.46 29.01 26.47
N THR A 80 17.40 29.47 27.13
CA THR A 80 16.96 30.86 27.04
C THR A 80 18.08 31.75 27.60
N SER A 81 18.65 32.60 26.74
CA SER A 81 19.67 33.57 27.14
C SER A 81 19.02 34.63 28.03
N ARG A 82 19.13 34.41 29.34
CA ARG A 82 18.81 35.42 30.35
C ARG A 82 20.06 36.29 30.55
N LYS A 83 20.04 37.52 30.04
CA LYS A 83 20.75 38.76 30.50
C LYS A 83 20.63 39.79 29.37
N SER A 84 19.89 40.88 29.55
CA SER A 84 20.40 42.07 30.25
C SER A 84 19.24 42.95 30.72
N GLN A 85 19.13 43.15 32.04
CA GLN A 85 18.53 44.35 32.62
C GLN A 85 19.69 45.23 33.10
N ALA A 86 19.77 46.47 32.61
CA ALA A 86 19.92 47.69 33.40
C ALA A 86 20.21 48.89 32.48
N ALA A 87 19.27 49.85 32.41
CA ALA A 87 19.51 51.28 32.68
C ALA A 87 18.38 52.17 32.09
N ALA A 88 17.59 52.74 33.02
CA ALA A 88 16.96 54.06 33.05
C ALA A 88 16.62 54.86 31.76
N GLY A 89 15.36 55.34 31.71
CA GLY A 89 15.06 56.73 31.35
C GLY A 89 14.08 56.97 30.19
N PRO A 90 13.09 57.90 30.30
CA PRO A 90 11.82 57.85 29.55
C PRO A 90 11.73 58.84 28.36
N GLN A 91 10.83 58.57 27.39
CA GLN A 91 9.91 59.53 26.71
C GLN A 91 9.31 59.02 25.36
N GLY A 92 8.06 59.43 25.09
CA GLY A 92 7.40 59.57 23.76
C GLY A 92 6.76 58.30 23.18
N ALA A 93 5.44 58.11 23.17
CA ALA A 93 4.36 58.75 22.39
C ALA A 93 4.15 58.16 20.98
N GLU A 94 2.87 57.92 20.68
CA GLU A 94 2.24 57.54 19.38
C GLU A 94 2.38 56.09 18.89
N ALA A 95 1.50 55.54 18.06
CA ALA A 95 0.03 55.48 17.92
C ALA A 95 -0.22 54.48 16.76
N ALA A 96 -1.43 53.92 16.69
CA ALA A 96 -2.01 53.09 15.61
C ALA A 96 -1.43 51.66 15.45
N GLY A 97 -2.20 50.60 15.22
CA GLY A 97 -3.63 50.41 15.05
C GLY A 97 -3.89 48.94 14.66
N GLY A 98 -5.12 48.43 14.84
CA GLY A 98 -5.58 47.22 14.15
C GLY A 98 -6.15 46.07 15.00
N SER A 99 -7.42 46.22 15.43
CA SER A 99 -8.53 45.25 15.38
C SER A 99 -8.20 43.75 15.16
N ALA A 100 -8.30 42.88 16.18
CA ALA A 100 -9.47 42.06 16.59
C ALA A 100 -9.53 40.65 15.94
N PRO A 101 -10.29 39.65 16.46
CA PRO A 101 -10.61 39.26 17.84
C PRO A 101 -10.18 37.81 18.18
N ALA A 102 -10.35 37.43 19.45
CA ALA A 102 -10.03 36.13 20.04
C ALA A 102 -11.06 35.01 19.76
N ALA A 103 -10.56 33.77 19.79
CA ALA A 103 -11.32 32.53 20.02
C ALA A 103 -10.53 31.65 21.03
N PRO A 104 -11.19 30.76 21.80
CA PRO A 104 -10.87 30.44 23.20
C PRO A 104 -9.80 29.33 23.38
N PRO A 105 -9.22 29.18 24.58
CA PRO A 105 -8.20 28.18 24.86
C PRO A 105 -8.84 26.80 25.08
N LEU A 106 -8.33 25.79 24.38
CA LEU A 106 -8.59 24.40 24.74
C LEU A 106 -7.69 24.03 25.92
N ALA A 107 -8.35 23.66 27.01
CA ALA A 107 -7.77 23.27 28.28
C ALA A 107 -6.83 22.06 28.16
N ASP A 108 -5.73 22.15 28.88
CA ASP A 108 -4.97 21.01 29.39
C ASP A 108 -5.89 20.09 30.21
N PRO A 109 -5.74 18.77 30.06
CA PRO A 109 -5.80 17.93 31.24
C PRO A 109 -4.68 16.88 31.20
N SER A 110 -3.53 17.24 31.73
CA SER A 110 -2.63 16.27 32.35
C SER A 110 -3.04 16.09 33.81
N THR A 111 -3.94 15.13 34.07
CA THR A 111 -4.06 14.34 35.30
C THR A 111 -5.24 13.38 35.12
N VAL A 112 -5.03 12.07 35.01
CA VAL A 112 -5.17 11.03 36.07
C VAL A 112 -4.54 9.71 35.53
N PRO A 113 -4.39 8.60 36.29
CA PRO A 113 -3.08 8.10 36.72
C PRO A 113 -2.71 6.72 36.11
N ALA A 114 -1.45 6.35 36.32
CA ALA A 114 -0.90 5.02 36.12
C ALA A 114 -1.65 3.94 36.92
N ALA A 115 -2.62 3.26 36.30
CA ALA A 115 -3.16 1.96 36.73
C ALA A 115 -4.11 1.38 35.66
N ALA A 116 -3.61 1.06 34.46
CA ALA A 116 -4.35 0.23 33.48
C ALA A 116 -3.46 -0.38 32.38
N ALA A 117 -2.14 -0.48 32.60
CA ALA A 117 -1.16 -0.94 31.60
C ALA A 117 -0.61 -2.35 31.87
N ALA A 118 -1.40 -3.23 32.48
CA ALA A 118 -0.95 -4.57 32.88
C ALA A 118 -1.85 -5.75 32.45
N GLU A 119 -2.85 -5.55 31.58
CA GLU A 119 -3.73 -6.65 31.15
C GLU A 119 -3.85 -6.89 29.63
N SER A 120 -3.06 -6.22 28.77
CA SER A 120 -3.04 -6.55 27.32
C SER A 120 -1.70 -7.09 26.80
N ALA A 121 -0.75 -7.42 27.67
CA ALA A 121 0.60 -7.84 27.28
C ALA A 121 0.83 -9.37 27.27
N ALA A 122 -0.22 -10.19 27.34
CA ALA A 122 -0.10 -11.66 27.37
C ALA A 122 -0.92 -12.41 26.29
N ALA A 123 -1.37 -11.75 25.22
CA ALA A 123 -2.20 -12.38 24.18
C ALA A 123 -1.68 -12.22 22.73
N VAL A 124 -0.39 -11.95 22.53
CA VAL A 124 0.21 -11.96 21.18
C VAL A 124 1.46 -12.85 21.18
N ALA A 125 1.23 -14.14 21.43
CA ALA A 125 2.16 -15.20 21.10
C ALA A 125 1.37 -16.27 20.34
N ALA A 126 1.77 -16.50 19.08
CA ALA A 126 1.22 -17.47 18.14
C ALA A 126 -0.27 -17.26 17.76
N GLY A 127 -0.51 -16.74 16.55
CA GLY A 127 -1.82 -16.79 15.90
C GLY A 127 -2.18 -18.24 15.51
N ALA A 128 -2.51 -19.06 16.51
CA ALA A 128 -3.39 -20.21 16.31
C ALA A 128 -4.82 -19.66 16.23
N ALA A 129 -5.46 -19.86 15.08
CA ALA A 129 -6.82 -19.42 14.85
C ALA A 129 -7.79 -20.01 15.91
N PRO A 130 -8.88 -19.30 16.29
CA PRO A 130 -9.77 -19.77 17.34
C PRO A 130 -10.33 -21.17 17.02
N PRO A 131 -10.50 -22.07 18.00
CA PRO A 131 -11.02 -23.39 17.74
C PRO A 131 -12.51 -23.30 17.44
N GLY A 132 -12.92 -23.61 16.21
CA GLY A 132 -14.33 -23.93 15.91
C GLY A 132 -15.00 -23.30 14.69
N GLU A 133 -14.38 -22.34 13.98
CA GLU A 133 -15.01 -21.82 12.76
C GLU A 133 -14.72 -22.71 11.54
N PRO A 134 -15.72 -23.05 10.72
CA PRO A 134 -15.51 -23.83 9.52
C PRO A 134 -14.57 -23.08 8.56
N PRO A 135 -13.63 -23.77 7.88
CA PRO A 135 -12.66 -23.13 6.99
C PRO A 135 -13.29 -22.18 5.95
N ALA A 136 -14.48 -22.52 5.48
CA ALA A 136 -15.22 -21.72 4.51
C ALA A 136 -15.67 -20.34 5.02
N SER A 137 -16.01 -20.18 6.31
CA SER A 137 -16.45 -18.86 6.82
C SER A 137 -15.28 -17.89 6.94
N ARG A 138 -14.11 -18.37 7.36
CA ARG A 138 -12.87 -17.58 7.41
C ARG A 138 -12.40 -17.14 6.03
N LEU A 139 -12.42 -18.06 5.07
CA LEU A 139 -12.06 -17.75 3.68
C LEU A 139 -12.99 -16.68 3.10
N ARG A 140 -14.29 -16.76 3.38
CA ARG A 140 -15.25 -15.72 2.96
C ARG A 140 -14.92 -14.37 3.57
N GLN A 141 -14.71 -14.33 4.89
CA GLN A 141 -14.40 -13.09 5.58
C GLN A 141 -13.10 -12.47 5.04
N GLU A 142 -12.09 -13.28 4.75
CA GLU A 142 -10.84 -12.78 4.16
C GLU A 142 -11.06 -12.25 2.73
N VAL A 143 -11.84 -12.95 1.90
CA VAL A 143 -12.20 -12.48 0.54
C VAL A 143 -12.97 -11.16 0.59
N GLU A 144 -13.83 -10.95 1.59
CA GLU A 144 -14.54 -9.68 1.82
C GLU A 144 -13.60 -8.54 2.25
N LEU A 145 -12.41 -8.85 2.77
CA LEU A 145 -11.38 -7.84 3.08
C LEU A 145 -10.53 -7.48 1.86
N LEU A 146 -10.56 -8.26 0.77
CA LEU A 146 -9.74 -8.02 -0.40
C LEU A 146 -10.22 -6.79 -1.18
N VAL A 147 -9.28 -5.91 -1.50
CA VAL A 147 -9.48 -4.77 -2.38
C VAL A 147 -8.41 -4.76 -3.45
N GLY A 148 -8.82 -4.82 -4.72
CA GLY A 148 -7.95 -4.68 -5.87
C GLY A 148 -7.72 -3.21 -6.18
N LEU A 149 -6.48 -2.77 -6.38
CA LEU A 149 -6.13 -1.40 -6.71
C LEU A 149 -5.32 -1.34 -8.00
N ASP A 150 -5.68 -0.38 -8.86
CA ASP A 150 -4.86 0.04 -9.99
C ASP A 150 -4.90 1.56 -10.14
N VAL A 151 -3.78 2.11 -10.64
CA VAL A 151 -3.58 3.54 -10.81
C VAL A 151 -3.14 3.83 -12.25
N GLU A 152 -3.88 4.72 -12.89
CA GLU A 152 -3.53 5.27 -14.18
C GLU A 152 -2.76 6.58 -14.04
N TYR A 153 -1.81 6.78 -14.94
CA TYR A 153 -0.81 7.83 -14.84
C TYR A 153 -0.94 8.86 -15.97
N THR A 154 -0.60 10.11 -15.66
CA THR A 154 -0.23 11.11 -16.66
C THR A 154 1.29 11.30 -16.64
N HIS A 155 1.90 11.43 -17.81
CA HIS A 155 3.33 11.62 -17.96
C HIS A 155 3.63 13.02 -18.44
N LEU A 156 4.44 13.75 -17.67
CA LEU A 156 4.81 15.13 -17.95
C LEU A 156 6.33 15.25 -18.08
N ALA A 157 6.79 16.20 -18.90
CA ALA A 157 8.18 16.60 -19.00
C ALA A 157 8.35 18.02 -18.43
N LEU A 158 9.28 18.19 -17.49
CA LEU A 158 9.55 19.45 -16.78
C LEU A 158 10.89 20.09 -17.20
N PRO A 159 10.95 21.41 -17.47
CA PRO A 159 12.18 22.15 -17.75
C PRO A 159 13.10 22.23 -16.51
N PRO A 160 14.37 22.63 -16.67
CA PRO A 160 15.06 22.96 -17.93
C PRO A 160 15.52 21.72 -18.71
N ARG A 161 15.59 20.54 -18.06
CA ARG A 161 16.11 19.30 -18.67
C ARG A 161 15.05 18.40 -19.31
N TRP A 162 13.79 18.85 -19.34
CA TRP A 162 12.64 18.03 -19.79
C TRP A 162 12.60 16.67 -19.09
N ARG A 163 12.83 16.65 -17.77
CA ARG A 163 12.80 15.42 -16.98
C ARG A 163 11.38 14.84 -17.02
N HIS A 164 11.28 13.57 -17.38
CA HIS A 164 10.01 12.85 -17.40
C HIS A 164 9.61 12.50 -15.97
N ILE A 165 8.36 12.80 -15.62
CA ILE A 165 7.72 12.41 -14.37
C ILE A 165 6.38 11.73 -14.67
N SER A 166 6.00 10.79 -13.83
CA SER A 166 4.71 10.10 -13.88
C SER A 166 3.93 10.47 -12.63
N LEU A 167 2.70 10.92 -12.79
CA LEU A 167 1.85 11.33 -11.70
C LEU A 167 0.52 10.55 -11.75
N PRO A 168 -0.06 10.17 -10.60
CA PRO A 168 -1.34 9.47 -10.57
C PRO A 168 -2.45 10.42 -11.04
N ALA A 169 -3.32 9.96 -11.94
CA ALA A 169 -4.37 10.81 -12.51
C ALA A 169 -5.76 10.16 -12.46
N GLU A 170 -5.82 8.83 -12.41
CA GLU A 170 -7.04 8.04 -12.23
C GLU A 170 -6.72 6.88 -11.27
N VAL A 171 -7.63 6.59 -10.36
CA VAL A 171 -7.49 5.50 -9.39
C VAL A 171 -8.76 4.67 -9.40
N CYS A 172 -8.60 3.34 -9.41
CA CYS A 172 -9.71 2.40 -9.28
C CYS A 172 -9.44 1.39 -8.18
N ALA A 173 -10.43 1.22 -7.30
CA ALA A 173 -10.49 0.16 -6.32
C ALA A 173 -11.70 -0.74 -6.60
N VAL A 174 -11.49 -2.06 -6.59
CA VAL A 174 -12.53 -3.08 -6.80
C VAL A 174 -12.56 -4.06 -5.64
N ASP A 175 -13.71 -4.67 -5.36
CA ASP A 175 -13.78 -5.83 -4.46
C ASP A 175 -13.38 -7.12 -5.17
N ALA A 176 -13.31 -8.23 -4.44
CA ALA A 176 -13.01 -9.54 -4.99
C ALA A 176 -13.98 -10.02 -6.08
N GLY A 177 -15.22 -9.49 -6.10
CA GLY A 177 -16.23 -9.81 -7.12
C GLY A 177 -16.17 -8.88 -8.34
N GLY A 178 -15.26 -7.92 -8.36
CA GLY A 178 -15.10 -6.94 -9.43
C GLY A 178 -16.10 -5.80 -9.44
N ARG A 179 -16.82 -5.59 -8.33
CA ARG A 179 -17.57 -4.35 -8.15
C ARG A 179 -16.61 -3.22 -7.83
N VAL A 180 -16.77 -2.11 -8.55
CA VAL A 180 -15.99 -0.90 -8.31
C VAL A 180 -16.42 -0.28 -6.98
N LEU A 181 -15.50 -0.26 -6.02
CA LEU A 181 -15.68 0.38 -4.72
C LEU A 181 -15.37 1.88 -4.79
N LEU A 182 -14.37 2.25 -5.59
CA LEU A 182 -13.99 3.63 -5.85
C LEU A 182 -13.43 3.74 -7.26
N TYR A 183 -13.87 4.76 -7.98
CA TYR A 183 -13.26 5.17 -9.25
C TYR A 183 -13.25 6.69 -9.28
N GLU A 184 -12.06 7.27 -9.15
CA GLU A 184 -11.90 8.71 -9.09
C GLU A 184 -10.76 9.18 -9.97
N ARG A 185 -10.96 10.37 -10.54
CA ARG A 185 -9.89 11.14 -11.14
C ARG A 185 -9.33 12.08 -10.10
N CYS A 186 -8.03 12.31 -10.17
CA CYS A 186 -7.37 13.31 -9.36
C CYS A 186 -6.60 14.27 -10.25
N ASN A 187 -6.52 15.53 -9.82
CA ASN A 187 -5.54 16.48 -10.34
C ASN A 187 -4.22 16.24 -9.59
N PRO A 188 -3.18 15.72 -10.27
CA PRO A 188 -1.89 15.45 -9.63
C PRO A 188 -1.05 16.69 -9.33
N LEU A 189 -1.39 17.85 -9.91
CA LEU A 189 -0.60 19.06 -9.76
C LEU A 189 -1.00 19.78 -8.47
N GLU A 190 -0.49 19.28 -7.34
CA GLU A 190 -0.57 19.99 -6.06
C GLU A 190 0.35 21.21 -6.05
N SER A 191 0.05 22.18 -5.17
CA SER A 191 0.51 23.57 -4.98
C SER A 191 1.74 24.12 -5.73
N GLU A 192 2.79 23.33 -5.97
CA GLU A 192 4.07 23.78 -6.54
C GLU A 192 4.29 23.40 -8.01
N LEU A 193 3.64 22.34 -8.48
CA LEU A 193 3.73 21.88 -9.88
C LEU A 193 2.95 22.75 -10.88
N PRO A 194 1.76 23.30 -10.56
CA PRO A 194 1.01 24.15 -11.48
C PRO A 194 1.76 25.40 -11.95
N ALA A 195 2.66 25.94 -11.11
CA ALA A 195 3.43 27.14 -11.42
C ALA A 195 4.59 26.89 -12.40
N GLN A 196 4.95 25.62 -12.65
CA GLN A 196 6.02 25.25 -13.57
C GLN A 196 5.46 25.01 -14.98
N ARG A 197 6.22 25.41 -16.00
CA ARG A 197 5.89 25.04 -17.39
C ARG A 197 6.10 23.54 -17.56
N TRP A 198 5.11 22.80 -18.07
CA TRP A 198 5.24 21.37 -18.35
C TRP A 198 4.73 21.01 -19.74
N ARG A 199 5.15 19.85 -20.26
CA ARG A 199 4.62 19.25 -21.50
C ARG A 199 4.08 17.87 -21.22
N HIS A 200 2.89 17.58 -21.70
CA HIS A 200 2.36 16.21 -21.67
C HIS A 200 3.11 15.33 -22.68
N VAL A 201 3.58 14.17 -22.24
CA VAL A 201 4.36 13.23 -23.06
C VAL A 201 3.72 11.84 -23.16
N GLY A 202 2.65 11.56 -22.40
CA GLY A 202 1.91 10.30 -22.51
C GLY A 202 0.99 10.04 -21.32
N GLY A 203 0.25 8.94 -21.38
CA GLY A 203 -0.72 8.58 -20.35
C GLY A 203 -2.01 9.40 -20.47
N LEU A 204 -2.68 9.61 -19.34
CA LEU A 204 -3.96 10.31 -19.28
C LEU A 204 -3.80 11.80 -19.66
N PRO A 205 -4.51 12.31 -20.68
CA PRO A 205 -4.34 13.67 -21.15
C PRO A 205 -4.87 14.72 -20.17
N PRO A 206 -4.22 15.92 -20.07
CA PRO A 206 -4.59 16.97 -19.11
C PRO A 206 -6.06 17.38 -19.03
N PRO A 207 -6.79 17.52 -20.16
CA PRO A 207 -8.21 17.87 -20.10
C PRO A 207 -9.09 16.89 -19.31
N LEU A 208 -8.64 15.65 -19.10
CA LEU A 208 -9.40 14.66 -18.33
C LEU A 208 -9.23 14.77 -16.82
N TRP A 209 -8.15 15.39 -16.33
CA TRP A 209 -7.81 15.45 -14.89
C TRP A 209 -7.60 16.86 -14.34
N GLN A 210 -7.42 17.88 -15.18
CA GLN A 210 -7.14 19.26 -14.73
C GLN A 210 -8.25 19.89 -13.87
N HIS A 211 -9.49 19.42 -14.04
CA HIS A 211 -10.67 19.86 -13.28
C HIS A 211 -11.15 18.82 -12.26
N ALA A 212 -10.38 17.74 -12.07
CA ALA A 212 -10.68 16.74 -11.07
C ALA A 212 -10.31 17.25 -9.67
N PRO A 213 -10.85 16.64 -8.59
CA PRO A 213 -10.45 16.93 -7.22
C PRO A 213 -8.92 16.82 -7.03
N PRO A 214 -8.32 17.59 -6.12
CA PRO A 214 -6.89 17.50 -5.85
C PRO A 214 -6.51 16.10 -5.34
N LEU A 215 -5.31 15.63 -5.69
CA LEU A 215 -4.81 14.32 -5.27
C LEU A 215 -4.97 14.06 -3.77
N GLY A 216 -4.67 15.05 -2.92
CA GLY A 216 -4.85 14.92 -1.47
C GLY A 216 -6.27 14.54 -1.02
N GLU A 217 -7.30 15.00 -1.71
CA GLU A 217 -8.70 14.66 -1.39
C GLU A 217 -9.02 13.21 -1.80
N VAL A 218 -8.66 12.83 -3.03
CA VAL A 218 -8.85 11.46 -3.53
C VAL A 218 -8.05 10.46 -2.69
N ARG A 219 -6.83 10.83 -2.30
CA ARG A 219 -5.94 10.07 -1.41
C ARG A 219 -6.60 9.83 -0.05
N ALA A 220 -7.25 10.82 0.55
CA ALA A 220 -7.93 10.67 1.83
C ALA A 220 -9.10 9.69 1.75
N ARG A 221 -9.91 9.79 0.68
CA ARG A 221 -11.03 8.86 0.43
C ARG A 221 -10.53 7.43 0.23
N LEU A 222 -9.47 7.27 -0.57
CA LEU A 222 -8.85 5.97 -0.80
C LEU A 222 -8.25 5.39 0.48
N ALA A 223 -7.54 6.19 1.28
CA ALA A 223 -6.98 5.74 2.55
C ALA A 223 -8.05 5.22 3.51
N ALA A 224 -9.20 5.92 3.59
CA ALA A 224 -10.34 5.48 4.39
C ALA A 224 -10.92 4.15 3.88
N LEU A 225 -11.00 3.97 2.55
CA LEU A 225 -11.48 2.73 1.94
C LEU A 225 -10.54 1.54 2.19
N LEU A 226 -9.22 1.78 2.16
CA LEU A 226 -8.19 0.75 2.32
C LEU A 226 -7.90 0.39 3.79
N ALA A 227 -8.38 1.16 4.75
CA ALA A 227 -8.14 0.91 6.17
C ALA A 227 -8.70 -0.45 6.60
N GLY A 228 -7.84 -1.32 7.16
CA GLY A 228 -8.22 -2.67 7.61
C GLY A 228 -8.57 -3.66 6.48
N ARG A 229 -8.23 -3.32 5.23
CA ARG A 229 -8.41 -4.19 4.05
C ARG A 229 -7.09 -4.83 3.65
N ILE A 230 -7.18 -5.91 2.87
CA ILE A 230 -6.03 -6.55 2.24
C ILE A 230 -5.94 -6.03 0.81
N LEU A 231 -4.85 -5.34 0.50
CA LEU A 231 -4.63 -4.69 -0.78
C LEU A 231 -4.01 -5.66 -1.79
N VAL A 232 -4.65 -5.80 -2.95
CA VAL A 232 -4.21 -6.64 -4.06
C VAL A 232 -3.95 -5.76 -5.28
N GLY A 233 -2.90 -6.05 -6.05
CA GLY A 233 -2.61 -5.32 -7.27
C GLY A 233 -1.37 -5.84 -7.99
N HIS A 234 -0.95 -5.13 -9.03
CA HIS A 234 0.24 -5.49 -9.80
C HIS A 234 1.26 -4.36 -9.75
N HIS A 235 2.35 -4.57 -9.00
CA HIS A 235 3.38 -3.56 -8.74
C HIS A 235 2.93 -2.42 -7.81
N LEU A 236 2.19 -2.77 -6.76
CA LEU A 236 1.60 -1.85 -5.78
C LEU A 236 2.60 -0.90 -5.11
N SER A 237 3.88 -1.28 -5.02
CA SER A 237 4.92 -0.40 -4.49
C SER A 237 5.03 0.91 -5.28
N LYS A 238 4.86 0.86 -6.61
CA LYS A 238 4.87 2.03 -7.49
C LYS A 238 3.63 2.90 -7.23
N ASP A 239 2.46 2.29 -7.13
CA ASP A 239 1.19 3.00 -6.98
C ASP A 239 1.05 3.66 -5.62
N LEU A 240 1.40 2.93 -4.55
CA LEU A 240 1.40 3.46 -3.19
C LEU A 240 2.40 4.62 -3.04
N ALA A 241 3.59 4.51 -3.64
CA ALA A 241 4.56 5.60 -3.64
C ALA A 241 4.05 6.84 -4.41
N ALA A 242 3.42 6.65 -5.56
CA ALA A 242 2.85 7.73 -6.37
C ALA A 242 1.68 8.43 -5.66
N LEU A 243 0.87 7.66 -4.93
CA LEU A 243 -0.23 8.17 -4.11
C LEU A 243 0.23 8.70 -2.75
N ALA A 244 1.51 8.57 -2.38
CA ALA A 244 2.01 8.87 -1.04
C ALA A 244 1.20 8.19 0.09
N LEU A 245 0.84 6.92 -0.13
CA LEU A 245 0.14 6.08 0.83
C LEU A 245 1.06 5.00 1.38
N ALA A 246 0.86 4.65 2.66
CA ALA A 246 1.47 3.49 3.29
C ALA A 246 0.38 2.46 3.61
N HIS A 247 0.69 1.18 3.39
CA HIS A 247 -0.19 0.07 3.74
C HIS A 247 0.64 -1.00 4.46
N PRO A 248 0.10 -1.68 5.49
CA PRO A 248 0.84 -2.70 6.22
C PRO A 248 1.38 -3.79 5.28
N ALA A 249 2.67 -4.11 5.39
CA ALA A 249 3.29 -5.10 4.49
C ALA A 249 2.65 -6.49 4.60
N SER A 250 2.09 -6.82 5.78
CA SER A 250 1.31 -8.04 6.03
C SER A 250 -0.01 -8.09 5.25
N ASP A 251 -0.52 -6.95 4.79
CA ASP A 251 -1.83 -6.82 4.15
C ASP A 251 -1.69 -6.44 2.66
N VAL A 252 -0.46 -6.37 2.14
CA VAL A 252 -0.18 -6.20 0.71
C VAL A 252 -0.01 -7.56 0.02
N ARG A 253 -0.71 -7.76 -1.09
CA ARG A 253 -0.65 -8.91 -2.01
C ARG A 253 -0.28 -8.41 -3.41
N ASP A 254 1.02 -8.29 -3.64
CA ASP A 254 1.55 -7.80 -4.93
C ASP A 254 1.75 -8.99 -5.88
N THR A 255 0.86 -9.10 -6.88
CA THR A 255 0.89 -10.16 -7.88
C THR A 255 2.17 -10.17 -8.71
N LEU A 256 2.84 -9.02 -8.88
CA LEU A 256 4.14 -8.99 -9.55
C LEU A 256 5.16 -9.78 -8.73
N ARG A 257 5.18 -9.62 -7.41
CA ARG A 257 6.10 -10.34 -6.51
C ARG A 257 5.70 -11.80 -6.35
N GLU A 258 4.41 -12.07 -6.25
CA GLU A 258 3.89 -13.41 -5.95
C GLU A 258 3.90 -14.35 -7.16
N LEU A 259 3.77 -13.80 -8.37
CA LEU A 259 3.75 -14.55 -9.64
C LEU A 259 5.04 -14.38 -10.45
N GLN A 260 6.07 -13.79 -9.85
CA GLN A 260 7.42 -13.79 -10.40
C GLN A 260 7.91 -15.24 -10.51
N GLY A 261 8.18 -15.69 -11.73
CA GLY A 261 8.82 -16.99 -11.94
C GLY A 261 10.22 -17.05 -11.33
N ARG A 262 10.77 -18.26 -11.17
CA ARG A 262 12.11 -18.54 -10.60
C ARG A 262 13.30 -17.76 -11.21
N ARG A 263 13.08 -17.03 -12.31
CA ARG A 263 14.10 -16.26 -13.05
C ARG A 263 14.12 -14.76 -12.72
N GLY A 264 13.31 -14.28 -11.79
CA GLY A 264 13.39 -12.89 -11.27
C GLY A 264 13.02 -11.78 -12.26
N ALA A 265 12.60 -12.10 -13.48
CA ALA A 265 12.08 -11.11 -14.43
C ALA A 265 10.61 -10.82 -14.10
N GLY A 266 10.32 -9.58 -13.70
CA GLY A 266 8.95 -9.11 -13.48
C GLY A 266 8.11 -9.28 -14.75
N ARG A 267 7.07 -10.11 -14.68
CA ARG A 267 6.16 -10.37 -15.79
C ARG A 267 5.08 -9.31 -15.82
N LYS A 268 4.76 -8.78 -17.00
CA LYS A 268 3.71 -7.77 -17.16
C LYS A 268 2.33 -8.39 -16.87
N LEU A 269 1.45 -7.61 -16.23
CA LEU A 269 0.07 -8.00 -15.95
C LEU A 269 -0.65 -8.57 -17.18
N ARG A 270 -0.52 -7.90 -18.34
CA ARG A 270 -1.09 -8.37 -19.61
C ARG A 270 -0.64 -9.78 -19.99
N GLN A 271 0.64 -10.08 -19.82
CA GLN A 271 1.17 -11.40 -20.16
C GLN A 271 0.65 -12.46 -19.19
N LEU A 272 0.62 -12.14 -17.88
CA LEU A 272 0.07 -13.04 -16.86
C LEU A 272 -1.42 -13.29 -17.09
N SER A 273 -2.18 -12.26 -17.40
CA SER A 273 -3.63 -12.35 -17.66
C SER A 273 -3.92 -13.20 -18.89
N ALA A 274 -3.14 -13.05 -19.97
CA ALA A 274 -3.29 -13.86 -21.16
C ALA A 274 -2.95 -15.33 -20.90
N GLU A 275 -1.86 -15.61 -20.18
CA GLU A 275 -1.40 -16.98 -19.94
C GLU A 275 -2.21 -17.73 -18.87
N LYS A 276 -2.67 -17.05 -17.82
CA LYS A 276 -3.30 -17.68 -16.65
C LYS A 276 -4.82 -17.53 -16.62
N LEU A 277 -5.33 -16.39 -17.08
CA LEU A 277 -6.78 -16.12 -17.13
C LEU A 277 -7.38 -16.29 -18.53
N GLY A 278 -6.54 -16.45 -19.57
CA GLY A 278 -7.00 -16.47 -20.97
C GLY A 278 -7.56 -15.13 -21.45
N ARG A 279 -7.26 -14.02 -20.76
CA ARG A 279 -7.78 -12.68 -21.05
C ARG A 279 -6.70 -11.80 -21.65
N ASP A 280 -6.94 -11.24 -22.83
CA ASP A 280 -6.08 -10.22 -23.42
C ASP A 280 -6.62 -8.83 -23.06
N ILE A 281 -6.05 -8.28 -21.99
CA ILE A 281 -6.28 -6.95 -21.42
C ILE A 281 -5.29 -5.93 -22.02
N GLN A 282 -5.53 -4.62 -21.80
CA GLN A 282 -4.64 -3.55 -22.28
C GLN A 282 -4.37 -3.62 -23.79
N ARG A 283 -5.37 -4.02 -24.59
CA ARG A 283 -5.21 -4.15 -26.04
C ARG A 283 -5.01 -2.79 -26.67
N SER A 284 -3.86 -2.60 -27.30
CA SER A 284 -3.59 -1.43 -28.14
C SER A 284 -4.68 -1.28 -29.21
N GLY A 285 -5.48 -0.22 -29.13
CA GLY A 285 -6.41 0.20 -30.18
C GLY A 285 -7.88 -0.23 -30.06
N ARG A 286 -8.31 -0.99 -29.04
CA ARG A 286 -9.77 -1.21 -28.83
C ARG A 286 -10.34 -0.27 -27.76
N ARG A 287 -11.18 0.66 -28.23
CA ARG A 287 -12.16 1.40 -27.43
C ARG A 287 -13.30 0.43 -27.11
N HIS A 288 -13.34 -0.12 -25.89
CA HIS A 288 -14.51 -0.86 -25.45
C HIS A 288 -15.50 0.13 -24.79
N SER A 289 -16.51 0.50 -25.58
CA SER A 289 -17.80 1.13 -25.21
C SER A 289 -17.85 2.64 -24.84
N PRO A 290 -19.01 3.28 -25.07
CA PRO A 290 -19.08 4.64 -25.59
C PRO A 290 -19.26 5.68 -24.47
N ARG A 291 -18.17 6.09 -23.81
CA ARG A 291 -18.18 7.38 -23.10
C ARG A 291 -16.84 8.09 -22.96
N ARG A 292 -15.71 7.43 -23.22
CA ARG A 292 -14.39 8.08 -23.17
C ARG A 292 -13.50 7.62 -24.32
N ALA A 293 -13.45 8.48 -25.32
CA ALA A 293 -12.46 8.43 -26.38
C ALA A 293 -11.05 8.69 -25.81
N GLY A 294 -10.19 7.66 -25.72
CA GLY A 294 -8.74 7.86 -25.63
C GLY A 294 -7.91 7.05 -24.62
N LEU A 295 -8.49 6.15 -23.83
CA LEU A 295 -7.71 5.33 -22.87
C LEU A 295 -7.37 3.96 -23.47
N SER A 296 -6.10 3.54 -23.31
CA SER A 296 -5.57 2.25 -23.77
C SER A 296 -5.72 1.11 -22.74
N SER A 297 -6.19 1.44 -21.54
CA SER A 297 -6.60 0.52 -20.48
C SER A 297 -7.65 1.23 -19.62
N VAL A 298 -8.57 0.50 -19.03
CA VAL A 298 -9.49 1.02 -18.01
C VAL A 298 -9.02 0.47 -16.68
N PRO A 299 -8.70 1.31 -15.67
CA PRO A 299 -8.02 0.82 -14.45
C PRO A 299 -8.85 -0.20 -13.66
N TRP A 300 -10.16 -0.26 -13.88
CA TRP A 300 -10.99 -1.32 -13.31
C TRP A 300 -10.71 -2.70 -13.91
N GLU A 301 -10.37 -2.81 -15.20
CA GLU A 301 -10.04 -4.07 -15.87
C GLU A 301 -8.70 -4.59 -15.37
N ASP A 302 -7.73 -3.71 -15.17
CA ASP A 302 -6.40 -4.05 -14.65
C ASP A 302 -6.46 -4.41 -13.15
N ALA A 303 -7.18 -3.64 -12.33
CA ALA A 303 -7.42 -3.97 -10.94
C ALA A 303 -8.12 -5.33 -10.78
N GLN A 304 -9.12 -5.61 -11.63
CA GLN A 304 -9.80 -6.90 -11.64
C GLN A 304 -8.89 -8.03 -12.10
N ALA A 305 -8.09 -7.83 -13.14
CA ALA A 305 -7.18 -8.85 -13.63
C ALA A 305 -6.13 -9.21 -12.56
N ALA A 306 -5.60 -8.22 -11.83
CA ALA A 306 -4.71 -8.47 -10.71
C ALA A 306 -5.42 -9.22 -9.57
N MET A 307 -6.66 -8.85 -9.23
CA MET A 307 -7.47 -9.57 -8.24
C MET A 307 -7.69 -11.03 -8.63
N ASP A 308 -8.11 -11.29 -9.86
CA ASP A 308 -8.40 -12.64 -10.35
C ASP A 308 -7.13 -13.51 -10.39
N LEU A 309 -5.99 -12.93 -10.78
CA LEU A 309 -4.69 -13.61 -10.71
C LEU A 309 -4.33 -13.98 -9.27
N TYR A 310 -4.52 -13.06 -8.32
CA TYR A 310 -4.24 -13.33 -6.92
C TYR A 310 -5.14 -14.44 -6.37
N LEU A 311 -6.44 -14.37 -6.65
CA LEU A 311 -7.40 -15.38 -6.21
C LEU A 311 -7.03 -16.75 -6.79
N GLN A 312 -6.90 -16.86 -8.11
CA GLN A 312 -6.67 -18.13 -8.80
C GLN A 312 -5.31 -18.77 -8.45
N GLU A 313 -4.23 -18.00 -8.50
CA GLU A 313 -2.87 -18.54 -8.49
C GLU A 313 -2.18 -18.45 -7.14
N VAL A 314 -2.59 -17.55 -6.24
CA VAL A 314 -1.87 -17.33 -4.98
C VAL A 314 -2.71 -17.73 -3.78
N HIS A 315 -3.95 -17.25 -3.72
CA HIS A 315 -4.82 -17.47 -2.58
C HIS A 315 -5.20 -18.95 -2.45
N PHE A 316 -5.57 -19.59 -3.56
CA PHE A 316 -5.99 -21.01 -3.56
C PHE A 316 -4.82 -22.00 -3.55
N GLU A 317 -3.71 -21.69 -4.25
CA GLU A 317 -2.52 -22.56 -4.21
C GLU A 317 -1.89 -22.64 -2.82
N ARG A 318 -1.90 -21.55 -2.04
CA ARG A 318 -1.29 -21.51 -0.70
C ARG A 318 -2.18 -22.04 0.44
N ARG A 319 -3.48 -22.25 0.21
CA ARG A 319 -4.46 -22.65 1.26
C ARG A 319 -5.15 -24.02 1.05
N TYR A 320 -4.70 -24.84 0.10
CA TYR A 320 -5.24 -26.20 -0.13
C TYR A 320 -6.77 -26.25 -0.38
N MET A 321 -7.33 -25.30 -1.13
CA MET A 321 -8.71 -25.36 -1.68
C MET A 321 -8.65 -24.98 -3.17
N ARG A 322 -9.40 -25.66 -4.05
CA ARG A 322 -9.39 -25.35 -5.49
C ARG A 322 -10.32 -24.16 -5.77
N TYR A 323 -9.96 -23.34 -6.75
CA TYR A 323 -10.79 -22.23 -7.26
C TYR A 323 -12.24 -22.67 -7.58
N ASP A 324 -12.41 -23.92 -8.03
CA ASP A 324 -13.71 -24.55 -8.30
C ASP A 324 -14.66 -24.52 -7.09
N ASP A 325 -14.14 -24.63 -5.86
CA ASP A 325 -14.94 -24.64 -4.63
C ASP A 325 -15.57 -23.25 -4.36
N LEU A 326 -14.89 -22.17 -4.76
CA LEU A 326 -15.39 -20.80 -4.63
C LEU A 326 -16.38 -20.46 -5.74
N VAL A 327 -16.10 -20.89 -6.98
CA VAL A 327 -17.00 -20.67 -8.13
C VAL A 327 -18.33 -21.38 -7.91
N GLN A 328 -18.31 -22.64 -7.47
CA GLN A 328 -19.54 -23.35 -7.12
C GLN A 328 -20.31 -22.64 -5.99
N HIS A 329 -19.60 -22.03 -5.05
CA HIS A 329 -20.23 -21.28 -3.97
C HIS A 329 -20.85 -19.96 -4.45
N HIS A 330 -20.15 -19.19 -5.29
CA HIS A 330 -20.62 -17.92 -5.84
C HIS A 330 -21.78 -18.14 -6.80
N LEU A 331 -21.70 -19.19 -7.63
CA LEU A 331 -22.82 -19.64 -8.47
C LEU A 331 -24.02 -20.06 -7.60
N ALA A 332 -23.80 -20.78 -6.50
CA ALA A 332 -24.87 -21.12 -5.57
C ALA A 332 -25.47 -19.88 -4.88
N GLN A 333 -24.70 -18.80 -4.66
CA GLN A 333 -25.23 -17.54 -4.13
C GLN A 333 -26.06 -16.77 -5.17
N ILE A 334 -25.59 -16.69 -6.42
CA ILE A 334 -26.33 -16.09 -7.54
C ILE A 334 -27.64 -16.85 -7.77
N LEU A 335 -27.60 -18.19 -7.72
CA LEU A 335 -28.79 -19.02 -7.84
C LEU A 335 -29.74 -18.79 -6.65
N ARG A 336 -29.23 -18.69 -5.42
CA ARG A 336 -30.07 -18.40 -4.22
C ARG A 336 -30.70 -17.01 -4.26
N SER A 337 -30.00 -15.98 -4.73
CA SER A 337 -30.58 -14.64 -4.88
C SER A 337 -31.58 -14.57 -6.03
N ALA A 338 -31.35 -15.35 -7.10
CA ALA A 338 -32.32 -15.52 -8.18
C ALA A 338 -33.58 -16.28 -7.72
N THR A 339 -33.46 -17.31 -6.86
CA THR A 339 -34.64 -18.01 -6.32
C THR A 339 -35.37 -17.20 -5.25
N ALA A 340 -34.66 -16.45 -4.41
CA ALA A 340 -35.27 -15.59 -3.39
C ALA A 340 -36.04 -14.41 -4.01
N SER A 341 -35.61 -13.91 -5.17
CA SER A 341 -36.34 -12.89 -5.92
C SER A 341 -37.57 -13.45 -6.65
N ALA A 342 -37.56 -14.74 -7.03
CA ALA A 342 -38.72 -15.41 -7.59
C ALA A 342 -39.82 -15.68 -6.54
N ASP A 343 -39.47 -16.09 -5.32
CA ASP A 343 -40.43 -16.33 -4.23
C ASP A 343 -41.08 -15.03 -3.68
N SER A 344 -40.42 -13.89 -3.85
CA SER A 344 -41.00 -12.58 -3.47
C SER A 344 -42.01 -12.01 -4.47
N GLY A 345 -42.21 -12.66 -5.62
CA GLY A 345 -43.08 -12.20 -6.70
C GLY A 345 -44.52 -12.73 -6.68
N ASP A 346 -44.85 -13.70 -5.84
CA ASP A 346 -46.14 -14.42 -5.88
C ASP A 346 -47.09 -14.12 -4.70
N ALA A 347 -46.85 -13.02 -3.99
CA ALA A 347 -47.71 -12.56 -2.90
C ALA A 347 -48.39 -11.21 -3.20
N ASP A 348 -49.04 -11.10 -4.37
CA ASP A 348 -50.09 -10.08 -4.58
C ASP A 348 -51.31 -10.70 -5.29
N GLY A 349 -51.90 -11.68 -4.61
CA GLY A 349 -53.25 -12.19 -4.91
C GLY A 349 -54.31 -11.36 -4.19
N GLY A 350 -54.40 -10.07 -4.50
CA GLY A 350 -55.40 -9.14 -3.99
C GLY A 350 -56.71 -9.19 -4.80
N SER A 351 -57.68 -9.93 -4.27
CA SER A 351 -59.06 -10.12 -4.73
C SER A 351 -59.73 -8.92 -5.43
N LEU A 352 -60.09 -9.10 -6.71
CA LEU A 352 -61.05 -8.27 -7.44
C LEU A 352 -62.47 -8.56 -6.88
N HIS A 353 -62.95 -7.68 -6.00
CA HIS A 353 -64.36 -7.65 -5.63
C HIS A 353 -65.11 -6.66 -6.53
N GLY A 354 -65.94 -7.21 -7.42
CA GLY A 354 -66.93 -6.45 -8.15
C GLY A 354 -68.02 -5.94 -7.22
N GLY A 355 -68.32 -4.65 -7.31
CA GLY A 355 -69.44 -4.01 -6.62
C GLY A 355 -69.98 -2.88 -7.49
N GLN A 356 -71.11 -3.15 -8.15
CA GLN A 356 -71.97 -2.15 -8.76
C GLN A 356 -72.37 -1.10 -7.72
N GLN A 357 -72.35 0.18 -8.10
CA GLN A 357 -73.29 1.16 -7.56
C GLN A 357 -73.58 2.24 -8.61
N GLU A 358 -74.84 2.23 -9.05
CA GLU A 358 -75.51 3.28 -9.81
C GLU A 358 -75.82 4.51 -8.93
N CYS A 359 -76.19 5.59 -9.65
CA CYS A 359 -76.96 6.77 -9.24
C CYS A 359 -76.21 7.98 -8.68
N GLY A 360 -76.27 9.08 -9.45
CA GLY A 360 -75.97 10.44 -9.05
C GLY A 360 -75.66 11.33 -10.25
#